data_AF-S4PP46-F1
#
_entry.id   AF-S4PP46-F1
#
_cell.length_a   1.000
_cell.length_b   1.000
_cell.length_c   1.000
_cell.angle_alpha   90.00
_cell.angle_beta   90.00
_cell.angle_gamma   90.00
#
_symmetry.space_group_name_H-M   'P 1'
#
loop_
_entity.id
_entity.type
_entity.pdbx_description
1 polymer ?
#
loop_
_entity_poly.entity_id
_entity_poly.type
_entity_poly.pdbx_seq_one_letter_code
_entity_poly.pdbx_strand_id
1 'polypeptide(L)'
;MWSLGCILVEMHTGEPLFSGANELDQMNKIVEVLGMPPDHLLDQAHKTRKFFDKLPASEGGGYVLKKVAGKDGGYRKYRPAGTRRLHDILGVEGGGPAARRRGEPGHSVS
;
A
#
# COMPACT_ATOMS: atom_id res chain seq x y z
N MET A 1 3.79 0.21 16.97
CA MET A 1 2.78 -0.78 16.53
C MET A 1 2.75 -1.03 15.02
N TRP A 2 3.11 -0.08 14.14
CA TRP A 2 3.09 -0.26 12.67
C TRP A 2 3.81 -1.52 12.16
N SER A 3 5.08 -1.71 12.54
CA SER A 3 5.89 -2.83 12.05
C SER A 3 5.31 -4.20 12.39
N LEU A 4 4.69 -4.33 13.56
CA LEU A 4 4.04 -5.57 13.98
C LEU A 4 2.87 -5.93 13.05
N GLY A 5 2.07 -4.94 12.62
CA GLY A 5 0.98 -5.17 11.67
C GLY A 5 1.47 -5.73 10.34
N CYS A 6 2.56 -5.19 9.81
CA CYS A 6 3.20 -5.72 8.58
C CYS A 6 3.67 -7.16 8.77
N ILE A 7 4.35 -7.45 9.89
CA ILE A 7 4.89 -8.78 10.20
C ILE A 7 3.76 -9.81 10.33
N LEU A 8 2.67 -9.48 11.03
CA LEU A 8 1.57 -10.42 11.22
C LEU A 8 0.89 -10.80 9.90
N VAL A 9 0.72 -9.84 8.99
CA VAL A 9 0.19 -10.14 7.65
C VAL A 9 1.16 -11.01 6.87
N GLU A 10 2.46 -10.68 6.87
CA GLU A 10 3.50 -11.44 6.18
C GLU A 10 3.60 -12.89 6.70
N MET A 11 3.50 -13.10 8.01
CA MET A 11 3.48 -14.42 8.62
C MET A 11 2.30 -15.28 8.13
N HIS A 12 1.15 -14.67 7.84
CA HIS A 12 -0.02 -15.41 7.36
C HIS A 12 0.00 -15.64 5.84
N THR A 13 0.47 -14.67 5.06
CA THR A 13 0.48 -14.72 3.58
C THR A 13 1.70 -15.44 3.01
N GLY A 14 2.84 -15.38 3.71
CA GLY A 14 4.15 -15.85 3.25
C GLY A 14 4.94 -14.83 2.42
N GLU A 15 4.43 -13.60 2.26
CA GLU A 15 5.11 -12.53 1.52
C GLU A 15 4.99 -11.17 2.23
N PRO A 16 6.00 -10.27 2.13
CA PRO A 16 5.95 -8.97 2.77
C PRO A 16 4.75 -8.15 2.31
N LEU A 17 3.98 -7.59 3.27
CA LEU A 17 2.82 -6.74 2.96
C LEU A 17 3.20 -5.57 2.05
N PHE A 18 4.37 -4.96 2.31
CA PHE A 18 4.93 -3.84 1.56
C PHE A 18 6.39 -4.12 1.16
N SER A 19 6.60 -4.70 -0.01
CA SER A 19 7.92 -5.10 -0.54
C SER A 19 8.63 -4.01 -1.36
N GLY A 20 8.95 -2.86 -0.75
CA GLY A 20 9.62 -1.75 -1.44
C GLY A 20 11.13 -1.92 -1.61
N ALA A 21 11.64 -1.62 -2.79
CA ALA A 21 13.08 -1.67 -3.10
C ALA A 21 13.86 -0.42 -2.64
N ASN A 22 13.16 0.69 -2.39
CA ASN A 22 13.69 1.95 -1.86
C ASN A 22 12.56 2.73 -1.18
N GLU A 23 12.86 3.86 -0.53
CA GLU A 23 11.86 4.63 0.21
C GLU A 23 10.66 5.09 -0.64
N LEU A 24 10.88 5.51 -1.89
CA LEU A 24 9.79 6.00 -2.75
C LEU A 24 8.90 4.84 -3.21
N ASP A 25 9.50 3.70 -3.53
CA ASP A 25 8.77 2.45 -3.84
C ASP A 25 7.98 1.95 -2.62
N GLN A 26 8.57 2.03 -1.42
CA GLN A 26 7.93 1.68 -0.17
C GLN A 26 6.67 2.54 0.08
N MET A 27 6.77 3.86 -0.11
CA MET A 27 5.64 4.77 0.06
C MET A 27 4.52 4.47 -0.95
N ASN A 28 4.85 4.26 -2.22
CA ASN A 28 3.87 3.91 -3.25
C ASN A 28 3.11 2.63 -2.87
N LYS A 29 3.80 1.57 -2.44
CA LYS A 29 3.19 0.30 -2.01
C LYS A 29 2.28 0.43 -0.80
N ILE A 30 2.62 1.32 0.14
CA ILE A 30 1.76 1.62 1.29
C ILE A 30 0.45 2.27 0.80
N VAL A 31 0.56 3.24 -0.09
CA VAL A 31 -0.60 3.96 -0.62
C VAL A 31 -1.51 3.08 -1.49
N GLU A 32 -0.97 2.09 -2.20
CA GLU A 32 -1.79 1.10 -2.92
C GLU A 32 -2.80 0.40 -2.00
N VAL A 33 -2.44 0.15 -0.74
CA VAL A 33 -3.27 -0.57 0.24
C VAL A 33 -4.10 0.37 1.11
N LEU A 34 -3.50 1.44 1.61
CA LEU A 34 -4.10 2.30 2.64
C LEU A 34 -4.68 3.61 2.09
N GLY A 35 -4.45 3.92 0.81
CA GLY A 35 -4.84 5.20 0.23
C GLY A 35 -3.84 6.32 0.52
N MET A 36 -4.18 7.54 0.07
CA MET A 36 -3.35 8.72 0.31
C MET A 36 -3.33 9.07 1.81
N PRO A 37 -2.16 9.43 2.38
CA PRO A 37 -2.14 9.98 3.73
C PRO A 37 -2.96 11.27 3.80
N PRO A 38 -3.62 11.56 4.94
CA PRO A 38 -4.35 12.81 5.13
C PRO A 38 -3.51 14.06 4.88
N ASP A 39 -4.08 15.06 4.21
CA ASP A 39 -3.38 16.29 3.81
C ASP A 39 -2.69 17.01 4.97
N HIS A 40 -3.34 17.09 6.14
CA HIS A 40 -2.77 17.75 7.32
C HIS A 40 -1.46 17.09 7.82
N LEU A 41 -1.29 15.78 7.62
CA LEU A 41 -0.03 15.10 7.92
C LEU A 41 1.04 15.42 6.87
N LEU A 42 0.63 15.50 5.60
CA LEU A 42 1.53 15.85 4.49
C LEU A 42 1.98 17.31 4.56
N ASP A 43 1.14 18.22 5.05
CA ASP A 43 1.50 19.62 5.29
C ASP A 43 2.58 19.77 6.37
N GLN A 44 2.59 18.89 7.38
CA GLN A 44 3.52 18.95 8.52
C GLN A 44 4.80 18.13 8.32
N ALA A 45 4.79 17.14 7.43
CA ALA A 45 5.91 16.20 7.29
C ALA A 45 7.11 16.81 6.53
N HIS A 46 8.30 16.71 7.13
CA HIS A 46 9.54 17.23 6.55
C HIS A 46 9.93 16.63 5.19
N LYS A 47 9.53 15.37 4.93
CA LYS A 47 9.88 14.62 3.71
C LYS A 47 8.74 14.57 2.68
N THR A 48 7.67 15.35 2.83
CA THR A 48 6.53 15.29 1.89
C THR A 48 6.96 15.47 0.44
N ARG A 49 7.78 16.47 0.15
CA ARG A 49 8.28 16.75 -1.22
C ARG A 49 9.15 15.65 -1.81
N LYS A 50 9.63 14.70 -1.00
CA LYS A 50 10.36 13.52 -1.49
C LYS A 50 9.40 12.50 -2.14
N PHE A 51 8.18 12.41 -1.65
CA PHE A 51 7.24 11.35 -2.02
C PHE A 51 6.00 11.85 -2.76
N PHE A 52 5.61 13.10 -2.53
CA PHE A 52 4.38 13.69 -3.02
C PHE A 52 4.63 15.06 -3.65
N ASP A 53 3.82 15.39 -4.66
CA ASP A 53 3.67 16.74 -5.20
C ASP A 53 2.33 17.33 -4.74
N LYS A 54 2.34 18.61 -4.38
CA LYS A 54 1.13 19.35 -3.98
C LYS A 54 0.49 19.91 -5.24
N LEU A 55 -0.78 19.61 -5.47
CA LEU A 55 -1.53 20.14 -6.60
C LEU A 55 -1.91 21.61 -6.33
N PRO A 56 -1.97 22.46 -7.37
CA PRO A 56 -2.46 23.82 -7.22
C PRO A 56 -3.95 23.81 -6.87
N ALA A 57 -4.41 24.86 -6.16
CA ALA A 57 -5.80 24.99 -5.76
C ALA A 57 -6.77 24.99 -6.95
N SER A 58 -6.32 25.45 -8.12
CA SER A 58 -7.08 25.43 -9.38
C SER A 58 -7.36 24.03 -9.92
N GLU A 59 -6.59 23.01 -9.50
CA GLU A 59 -6.73 21.61 -9.92
C GLU A 59 -7.38 20.74 -8.83
N GLY A 60 -8.10 21.35 -7.89
CA GLY A 60 -8.74 20.67 -6.77
C GLY A 60 -7.88 20.55 -5.51
N GLY A 61 -6.63 21.03 -5.55
CA GLY A 61 -5.71 20.98 -4.41
C GLY A 61 -5.30 19.55 -4.01
N GLY A 62 -4.79 19.41 -2.79
CA GLY A 62 -4.35 18.12 -2.25
C GLY A 62 -2.98 17.65 -2.77
N TYR A 63 -2.75 16.34 -2.73
CA TYR A 63 -1.46 15.72 -3.01
C TYR A 63 -1.55 14.54 -3.99
N VAL A 64 -0.50 14.38 -4.80
CA VAL A 64 -0.32 13.24 -5.68
C VAL A 64 1.03 12.57 -5.44
N LEU A 65 1.11 11.26 -5.67
CA LEU A 65 2.35 10.50 -5.54
C LEU A 65 3.32 10.77 -6.68
N LYS A 66 4.60 10.84 -6.32
CA LYS A 66 5.70 10.88 -7.29
C LYS A 66 5.89 9.53 -7.96
N LYS A 67 6.11 9.57 -9.27
CA LYS A 67 6.37 8.39 -10.09
C LYS A 67 7.77 7.84 -9.81
N VAL A 68 7.89 6.52 -9.75
CA VAL A 68 9.16 5.80 -9.60
C VAL A 68 9.69 5.41 -10.96
N ALA A 69 10.96 5.70 -11.25
CA ALA A 69 11.62 5.21 -12.46
C ALA A 69 11.68 3.67 -12.46
N GLY A 70 11.25 3.08 -13.56
CA GLY A 70 11.37 1.64 -13.83
C GLY A 70 12.76 1.29 -14.37
N LYS A 71 13.07 -0.01 -14.42
CA LYS A 71 14.35 -0.51 -14.94
C LYS A 71 14.46 -0.37 -16.46
N ASP A 72 13.34 -0.39 -17.17
CA ASP A 72 13.28 -0.42 -18.64
C ASP A 72 13.13 0.99 -19.25
N GLY A 73 13.57 2.04 -18.54
CA GLY A 73 13.44 3.44 -18.97
C GLY A 73 12.03 4.03 -18.87
N GLY A 74 11.03 3.25 -18.45
CA GLY A 74 9.67 3.70 -18.15
C GLY A 74 9.45 4.07 -16.68
N TYR A 75 8.20 4.25 -16.27
CA TYR A 75 7.82 4.35 -14.85
C TYR A 75 7.29 3.02 -14.33
N ARG A 76 7.56 2.74 -13.06
CA ARG A 76 6.95 1.59 -12.37
C ARG A 76 5.43 1.81 -12.28
N LYS A 77 4.67 0.75 -12.56
CA LYS A 77 3.21 0.77 -12.48
C LYS A 77 2.77 0.33 -11.10
N TYR A 78 1.99 1.18 -10.44
CA TYR A 78 1.32 0.91 -9.16
C TYR A 78 -0.19 0.87 -9.39
N ARG A 79 -0.91 0.13 -8.54
CA ARG A 79 -2.37 0.20 -8.46
C ARG A 79 -2.79 1.59 -7.95
N PRO A 80 -4.01 2.05 -8.29
CA PRO A 80 -4.52 3.30 -7.72
C PRO A 80 -4.59 3.23 -6.18
N ALA A 81 -4.52 4.38 -5.52
CA ALA A 81 -4.50 4.49 -4.07
C ALA A 81 -5.69 3.76 -3.41
N GLY A 82 -5.41 2.90 -2.42
CA GLY A 82 -6.42 2.15 -1.66
C GLY A 82 -7.11 1.00 -2.41
N THR A 83 -6.71 0.70 -3.65
CA THR A 83 -7.36 -0.35 -4.46
C THR A 83 -6.80 -1.75 -4.23
N ARG A 84 -5.61 -1.88 -3.63
CA ARG A 84 -5.05 -3.17 -3.20
C ARG A 84 -5.57 -3.50 -1.79
N ARG A 85 -6.84 -3.88 -1.70
CA ARG A 85 -7.53 -4.05 -0.40
C ARG A 85 -6.86 -5.12 0.45
N LEU A 86 -6.68 -4.83 1.74
CA LEU A 86 -6.19 -5.80 2.71
C LEU A 86 -7.11 -7.02 2.83
N HIS A 87 -8.42 -6.80 2.69
CA HIS A 87 -9.44 -7.85 2.59
C HIS A 87 -9.10 -8.92 1.55
N ASP A 88 -8.69 -8.48 0.37
CA ASP A 88 -8.39 -9.37 -0.75
C ASP A 88 -7.00 -10.01 -0.60
N ILE A 89 -6.03 -9.28 -0.02
CA ILE A 89 -4.69 -9.82 0.32
C ILE A 89 -4.81 -10.99 1.29
N LEU A 90 -5.64 -10.83 2.33
CA LEU A 90 -5.88 -11.89 3.32
C LEU A 90 -6.80 -12.99 2.79
N GLY A 91 -7.50 -12.76 1.67
CA GLY A 91 -8.43 -13.72 1.09
C GLY A 91 -9.59 -14.04 2.05
N VAL A 92 -10.12 -13.03 2.72
CA VAL A 92 -11.13 -13.17 3.78
C VAL A 92 -12.31 -14.04 3.33
N GLU A 93 -12.87 -13.78 2.15
CA GLU A 93 -13.97 -14.59 1.58
C GLU A 93 -13.48 -15.75 0.69
N GLY A 94 -12.18 -15.86 0.43
CA GLY A 94 -11.58 -16.78 -0.55
C GLY A 94 -11.06 -18.10 0.03
N GLY A 95 -11.05 -18.24 1.36
CA GLY A 95 -10.37 -19.32 2.08
C GLY A 95 -8.91 -18.99 2.39
N GLY A 96 -8.65 -17.76 2.85
CA GLY A 96 -7.32 -17.30 3.23
C GLY A 96 -6.41 -16.96 2.03
N PRO A 97 -5.13 -16.65 2.30
CA PRO A 97 -4.17 -16.25 1.26
C PRO A 97 -4.03 -17.31 0.16
N ALA A 98 -4.25 -16.88 -1.10
CA ALA A 98 -4.28 -17.73 -2.28
C ALA A 98 -5.22 -18.97 -2.15
N ALA A 99 -6.30 -18.84 -1.37
CA ALA A 99 -7.27 -19.89 -1.08
C ALA A 99 -6.68 -21.15 -0.40
N ARG A 100 -5.46 -21.09 0.13
CA ARG A 100 -4.76 -22.25 0.70
C ARG A 100 -5.37 -22.77 2.00
N ARG A 101 -6.23 -21.99 2.66
CA ARG A 101 -6.89 -22.31 3.93
C ARG A 101 -8.34 -22.76 3.75
N ARG A 102 -8.79 -22.96 2.51
CA ARG A 102 -10.19 -23.31 2.21
C ARG A 102 -10.56 -24.63 2.86
N GLY A 103 -11.56 -24.58 3.75
CA GLY A 103 -12.06 -25.76 4.47
C GLY A 103 -11.18 -26.20 5.65
N GLU A 104 -10.09 -25.49 5.96
CA GLU A 104 -9.29 -25.77 7.15
C GLU A 104 -10.00 -25.27 8.42
N PRO A 105 -9.97 -26.01 9.54
CA PRO A 105 -10.50 -25.52 10.81
C PRO A 105 -9.71 -24.27 11.26
N GLY A 106 -10.38 -23.36 11.97
CA GLY A 106 -9.78 -22.12 12.47
C GLY A 106 -9.58 -21.00 11.43
N HIS A 107 -10.13 -21.15 10.23
CA HIS A 107 -10.01 -20.17 9.13
C HIS A 107 -11.39 -19.80 8.53
N SER A 108 -12.39 -19.56 9.39
CA SER A 108 -13.71 -19.05 8.98
C SER A 108 -13.68 -17.55 8.69
N VAL A 109 -14.67 -17.07 7.91
CA VAL A 109 -14.86 -15.64 7.59
C VAL A 109 -15.31 -14.85 8.83
N SER A 110 -16.15 -15.48 9.65
CA SER A 110 -16.48 -15.18 11.05
C SER A 110 -17.38 -16.30 11.54
#